data_AF-A0A2X2HZU3-F1
#
_entry.id   AF-A0A2X2HZU3-F1
#
_cell.length_a   1.000
_cell.length_b   1.000
_cell.length_c   1.000
_cell.angle_alpha   90.00
_cell.angle_beta   90.00
_cell.angle_gamma   90.00
#
_symmetry.space_group_name_H-M   'P 1'
#
loop_
_entity.id
_entity.type
_entity.pdbx_description
1 polymer ?
#
loop_
_entity_poly.entity_id
_entity_poly.type
_entity_poly.pdbx_seq_one_letter_code
_entity_poly.pdbx_strand_id
1 'polypeptide(L)'
;MSACICILGVAWLGDTFVSNNIDWIKDTAGEVIQGHPWLLAVIFFFASALLYLQAATAKALMPMALALNVSPLTAVASFAAVSGLFILPTYPTLVAAVTDG
;
A
#
# COMPACT_ATOMS: atom_id res chain seq x y z
N MET A 1 -0.55 24.35 -11.99
CA MET A 1 -1.75 23.83 -12.69
C MET A 1 -1.47 22.62 -13.56
N SER A 2 -0.36 22.57 -14.33
CA SER A 2 -0.02 21.41 -15.19
C SER A 2 0.26 20.10 -14.42
N ALA A 3 0.97 20.14 -13.28
CA ALA A 3 1.28 18.93 -12.49
C ALA A 3 0.04 18.18 -12.00
N CYS A 4 -1.02 18.89 -11.60
CA CYS A 4 -2.26 18.27 -11.14
C CYS A 4 -2.95 17.47 -12.25
N ILE A 5 -2.91 17.97 -13.49
CA ILE A 5 -3.50 17.31 -14.66
C ILE A 5 -2.73 16.03 -14.98
N CYS A 6 -1.40 16.05 -14.88
CA CYS A 6 -0.57 14.85 -15.07
C CYS A 6 -0.88 13.78 -14.01
N ILE A 7 -0.97 14.17 -12.73
CA ILE A 7 -1.26 13.22 -11.63
C ILE A 7 -2.66 12.62 -11.79
N LEU A 8 -3.67 13.44 -12.10
CA LEU A 8 -5.04 12.96 -12.33
C LEU A 8 -5.12 12.06 -13.57
N GLY A 9 -4.40 12.38 -14.65
CA GLY A 9 -4.35 11.54 -15.85
C GLY A 9 -3.77 10.16 -15.58
N VAL A 10 -2.67 10.07 -14.83
CA VAL A 10 -2.06 8.78 -14.45
C VAL A 10 -2.97 8.01 -13.49
N ALA A 11 -3.56 8.68 -12.51
CA ALA A 11 -4.50 8.05 -11.57
C ALA A 11 -5.73 7.47 -12.31
N TRP A 12 -6.29 8.22 -13.26
CA TRP A 12 -7.46 7.80 -14.03
C TRP A 12 -7.15 6.66 -15.01
N LEU A 13 -5.96 6.69 -15.63
CA LEU A 13 -5.50 5.58 -16.47
C LEU A 13 -5.32 4.29 -15.64
N GLY A 14 -4.75 4.41 -14.44
CA GLY A 14 -4.62 3.29 -13.51
C GLY A 14 -5.98 2.73 -13.08
N ASP A 15 -6.90 3.60 -12.68
CA ASP A 15 -8.25 3.22 -12.24
C ASP A 15 -9.04 2.51 -13.34
N THR A 16 -9.03 3.04 -14.57
CA THR A 16 -9.71 2.42 -15.72
C THR A 16 -9.09 1.08 -16.11
N PHE A 17 -7.76 0.98 -16.11
CA PHE A 17 -7.07 -0.29 -16.38
C PHE A 17 -7.40 -1.35 -15.32
N VAL A 18 -7.33 -0.98 -14.04
CA VAL A 18 -7.62 -1.89 -12.93
C VAL A 18 -9.09 -2.30 -12.93
N SER A 19 -10.01 -1.37 -13.15
CA SER A 19 -11.46 -1.65 -13.20
C SER A 19 -11.81 -2.63 -14.32
N ASN A 20 -11.21 -2.49 -15.51
CA ASN A 20 -11.48 -3.38 -16.64
C ASN A 20 -10.85 -4.77 -16.52
N ASN A 21 -9.84 -4.94 -15.65
CA ASN A 21 -9.13 -6.22 -15.44
C ASN A 21 -9.28 -6.73 -14.01
N ILE A 22 -10.24 -6.21 -13.24
CA ILE A 22 -10.31 -6.40 -11.79
C ILE A 22 -10.45 -7.88 -11.42
N ASP A 23 -11.20 -8.66 -12.21
CA ASP A 23 -11.43 -10.08 -11.93
C ASP A 23 -10.14 -10.88 -12.09
N TRP A 24 -9.40 -10.66 -13.18
CA TRP A 24 -8.10 -11.31 -13.42
C TRP A 24 -7.06 -10.91 -12.37
N ILE A 25 -7.02 -9.62 -12.01
CA ILE A 25 -6.12 -9.10 -10.97
C ILE A 25 -6.45 -9.77 -9.63
N LYS A 26 -7.74 -9.88 -9.28
CA LYS A 26 -8.15 -10.49 -8.02
C LYS A 26 -7.80 -11.96 -7.95
N ASP A 27 -8.00 -12.70 -9.03
CA ASP A 27 -7.70 -14.12 -9.11
C ASP A 27 -6.20 -14.37 -8.95
N THR A 28 -5.38 -13.71 -9.78
CA THR A 28 -3.92 -13.85 -9.75
C THR A 28 -3.28 -13.32 -8.46
N ALA A 29 -3.65 -12.12 -8.00
CA ALA A 29 -3.11 -11.57 -6.76
C ALA A 29 -3.60 -12.34 -5.53
N GLY A 30 -4.86 -12.81 -5.56
CA GLY A 30 -5.45 -13.66 -4.54
C GLY A 30 -4.68 -14.97 -4.38
N GLU A 31 -4.45 -15.71 -5.47
CA GLU A 31 -3.67 -16.95 -5.45
C GLU A 31 -2.25 -16.74 -4.90
N VAL A 32 -1.57 -15.67 -5.33
CA VAL A 32 -0.20 -15.36 -4.86
C VAL A 32 -0.18 -15.06 -3.36
N ILE A 33 -1.11 -14.24 -2.86
CA ILE A 33 -1.16 -13.89 -1.44
C ILE A 33 -1.63 -15.08 -0.59
N GLN A 34 -2.53 -15.91 -1.08
CA GLN A 34 -2.95 -17.14 -0.39
C GLN A 34 -1.79 -18.14 -0.30
N GLY A 35 -0.99 -18.28 -1.36
CA GLY A 35 0.22 -19.10 -1.36
C GLY A 35 1.33 -18.55 -0.48
N HIS A 36 1.44 -17.22 -0.35
CA HIS A 36 2.47 -16.53 0.42
C HIS A 36 1.89 -15.39 1.29
N PRO A 37 1.21 -15.71 2.42
CA PRO A 37 0.49 -14.72 3.23
C PRO A 37 1.38 -13.59 3.80
N TRP A 38 2.68 -13.88 4.00
CA TRP A 38 3.67 -12.92 4.48
C TRP A 38 3.91 -11.76 3.51
N LEU A 39 3.59 -11.94 2.21
CA LEU A 39 3.75 -10.91 1.20
C LEU A 39 2.85 -9.69 1.49
N LEU A 40 1.71 -9.90 2.14
CA LEU A 40 0.81 -8.82 2.55
C LEU A 40 1.50 -7.84 3.52
N ALA A 41 2.28 -8.36 4.46
CA ALA A 41 3.05 -7.53 5.40
C ALA A 41 4.12 -6.70 4.66
N VAL A 42 4.79 -7.28 3.68
CA VAL A 42 5.78 -6.56 2.85
C VAL A 42 5.13 -5.43 2.06
N ILE A 43 3.96 -5.70 1.46
CA ILE A 43 3.17 -4.67 0.75
C ILE A 43 2.79 -3.54 1.71
N PHE A 44 2.29 -3.88 2.91
CA PHE A 44 1.92 -2.89 3.92
C PHE A 44 3.10 -2.04 4.37
N PHE A 45 4.28 -2.64 4.52
CA PHE A 45 5.52 -1.96 4.89
C PHE A 45 5.95 -0.92 3.85
N PHE A 46 6.05 -1.31 2.58
CA PHE A 46 6.46 -0.39 1.51
C PHE A 46 5.41 0.67 1.22
N ALA A 47 4.12 0.31 1.20
CA ALA A 47 3.05 1.27 1.00
C ALA A 47 3.02 2.32 2.11
N SER A 48 3.30 1.90 3.34
CA SER A 48 3.40 2.80 4.49
C SER A 48 4.53 3.82 4.32
N ALA A 49 5.72 3.34 3.92
CA ALA A 49 6.87 4.21 3.63
C ALA A 49 6.58 5.24 2.50
N LEU A 50 5.78 4.86 1.49
CA LEU A 50 5.43 5.73 0.36
C LEU A 50 4.30 6.72 0.68
N LEU A 51 3.32 6.31 1.48
CA LEU A 51 2.14 7.12 1.82
C LEU A 51 2.38 8.05 3.01
N TYR A 52 3.49 7.89 3.74
CA TYR A 52 3.85 8.68 4.93
C TYR A 52 2.73 8.73 5.99
N LEU A 53 1.78 7.78 5.98
CA LEU A 53 0.68 7.76 6.93
C LEU A 53 0.17 6.34 7.20
N GLN A 54 0.28 5.93 8.48
CA GLN A 54 -0.13 4.59 8.91
C GLN A 54 -1.65 4.39 8.73
N ALA A 55 -2.45 5.39 9.10
CA ALA A 55 -3.90 5.32 8.96
C ALA A 55 -4.36 5.32 7.48
N ALA A 56 -3.71 6.09 6.60
CA ALA A 56 -4.08 6.10 5.17
C ALA A 56 -3.75 4.75 4.52
N THR A 57 -2.59 4.19 4.84
CA THR A 57 -2.14 2.90 4.30
C THR A 57 -3.09 1.79 4.71
N ALA A 58 -3.44 1.70 5.99
CA ALA A 58 -4.40 0.70 6.46
C ALA A 58 -5.79 0.90 5.86
N LYS A 59 -6.28 2.14 5.77
CA LYS A 59 -7.58 2.47 5.18
C LYS A 59 -7.64 2.14 3.69
N ALA A 60 -6.54 2.28 2.96
CA ALA A 60 -6.48 1.97 1.54
C ALA A 60 -6.31 0.46 1.28
N LEU A 61 -5.44 -0.22 2.03
CA LEU A 61 -5.03 -1.59 1.72
C LEU A 61 -5.85 -2.67 2.41
N MET A 62 -6.40 -2.44 3.61
CA MET A 62 -7.27 -3.43 4.26
C MET A 62 -8.50 -3.81 3.44
N PRO A 63 -9.29 -2.86 2.89
CA PRO A 63 -10.44 -3.24 2.06
C PRO A 63 -10.01 -3.97 0.78
N MET A 64 -8.84 -3.64 0.22
CA MET A 64 -8.29 -4.34 -0.94
C MET A 64 -7.89 -5.78 -0.59
N ALA A 65 -7.21 -6.01 0.54
CA ALA A 65 -6.83 -7.34 1.00
C ALA A 65 -8.07 -8.24 1.23
N LEU A 66 -9.13 -7.68 1.81
CA LEU A 66 -10.40 -8.39 2.00
C LEU A 66 -11.09 -8.70 0.66
N ALA A 67 -11.01 -7.79 -0.31
CA ALA A 67 -11.54 -8.01 -1.66
C ALA A 67 -10.79 -9.09 -2.45
N LEU A 68 -9.56 -9.43 -2.03
CA LEU A 68 -8.72 -10.51 -2.57
C LEU A 68 -8.95 -11.86 -1.86
N ASN A 69 -10.00 -12.00 -1.03
CA ASN A 69 -10.27 -13.19 -0.22
C ASN A 69 -9.12 -13.59 0.72
N VAL A 70 -8.32 -12.61 1.18
CA VAL A 70 -7.31 -12.86 2.22
C VAL A 70 -8.01 -13.10 3.56
N SER A 71 -7.50 -14.05 4.34
CA SER A 71 -8.07 -14.32 5.67
C SER A 71 -8.01 -13.05 6.54
N PRO A 72 -9.09 -12.70 7.27
CA PRO A 72 -9.08 -11.54 8.17
C PRO A 72 -7.96 -11.63 9.22
N LEU A 73 -7.59 -12.84 9.62
CA LEU A 73 -6.51 -13.08 10.57
C LEU A 73 -5.14 -12.67 9.99
N THR A 74 -4.87 -13.01 8.73
CA THR A 74 -3.67 -12.58 8.00
C THR A 74 -3.63 -11.07 7.84
N ALA A 75 -4.77 -10.44 7.52
CA ALA A 75 -4.86 -8.98 7.38
C ALA A 75 -4.51 -8.26 8.69
N VAL A 76 -5.05 -8.73 9.81
CA VAL A 76 -4.75 -8.18 11.15
C VAL A 76 -3.30 -8.45 11.55
N ALA A 77 -2.78 -9.66 11.29
CA ALA A 77 -1.38 -9.98 11.57
C ALA A 77 -0.41 -9.07 10.78
N SER A 78 -0.77 -8.70 9.56
CA SER A 78 0.02 -7.83 8.68
C SER A 78 -0.05 -6.35 9.06
N PHE A 79 -1.01 -5.95 9.91
CA PHE A 79 -1.20 -4.56 10.31
C PHE A 79 0.02 -3.96 11.03
N ALA A 80 0.80 -4.76 11.74
CA ALA A 80 2.02 -4.29 12.40
C ALA A 80 3.05 -3.73 11.38
N ALA A 81 3.04 -4.22 10.14
CA ALA A 81 3.97 -3.79 9.10
C ALA A 81 3.71 -2.35 8.61
N VAL A 82 2.54 -1.76 8.91
CA VAL A 82 2.27 -0.36 8.59
C VAL A 82 3.15 0.60 9.41
N SER A 83 3.91 0.13 10.40
CA SER A 83 4.93 0.94 11.09
C SER A 83 6.16 1.30 10.24
N GLY A 84 6.25 0.81 8.99
CA GLY A 84 7.35 1.07 8.06
C GLY A 84 7.58 2.53 7.62
N LEU A 85 6.80 3.49 8.14
CA LEU A 85 6.91 4.94 7.91
C LEU A 85 8.35 5.47 8.06
N PHE A 86 9.12 4.90 8.98
CA PHE A 86 10.42 5.40 9.43
C PHE A 86 11.62 4.78 8.71
N ILE A 87 11.40 3.97 7.68
CA ILE A 87 12.51 3.27 7.00
C ILE A 87 13.24 4.15 5.99
N LEU A 88 12.52 5.05 5.31
CA LEU A 88 13.11 5.95 4.33
C LEU A 88 13.54 7.25 5.03
N PRO A 89 14.73 7.79 4.73
CA PRO A 89 15.21 9.08 5.26
C PRO A 89 14.53 10.26 4.55
N THR A 90 13.25 10.13 4.27
CA THR A 90 12.39 11.14 3.64
C THR A 90 11.33 11.63 4.61
N TYR A 91 11.17 10.96 5.76
CA TYR A 91 10.25 11.39 6.81
C TYR A 91 10.82 12.64 7.51
N PRO A 92 10.10 13.78 7.54
CA PRO A 92 10.65 15.05 8.03
C PRO A 92 11.24 14.98 9.45
N THR A 93 10.67 14.16 10.33
CA THR A 93 11.17 13.98 11.69
C THR A 93 12.49 13.20 11.76
N LEU A 94 12.72 12.26 10.84
CA LEU A 94 14.00 11.54 10.73
C LEU A 94 15.08 12.42 10.11
N VAL A 95 14.73 13.19 9.07
CA VAL A 95 15.67 14.11 8.44
C VAL A 95 16.12 15.18 9.43
N ALA A 96 15.19 15.79 10.18
CA ALA A 96 15.51 16.75 11.23
C ALA A 96 16.44 16.15 12.31
N ALA A 97 16.19 14.91 12.74
CA ALA A 97 17.02 14.22 13.72
C ALA A 97 18.45 13.91 13.23
N VAL A 98 18.66 13.75 11.93
CA VAL A 98 20.00 13.52 11.34
C VAL A 98 20.76 14.83 11.13
N THR A 99 20.07 15.94 10.88
CA THR A 99 20.72 17.25 10.64
C THR A 99 21.07 18.03 11.91
N ASP A 100 20.45 17.71 13.05
CA ASP A 100 20.69 18.34 14.35
C ASP A 100 21.72 17.59 15.24
N GLY A 101 22.45 16.61 14.69
CA GLY A 101 23.43 15.76 15.39
C GLY A 101 24.88 16.03 15.04
#